data_AF-A0A7U9MQL7-F1
#
_entry.id   AF-A0A7U9MQL7-F1
#
_cell.length_a   1.000
_cell.length_b   1.000
_cell.length_c   1.000
_cell.angle_alpha   90.00
_cell.angle_beta   90.00
_cell.angle_gamma   90.00
#
_symmetry.space_group_name_H-M   'P 1'
#
loop_
_entity.id
_entity.type
_entity.pdbx_description
1 polymer ?
#
loop_
_entity_poly.entity_id
_entity_poly.type
_entity_poly.pdbx_seq_one_letter_code
_entity_poly.pdbx_strand_id
1 'polypeptide(L)'
;MAKSNICYHNVRLNLDNEQHCRVHRVLAELNTEIHKSVNQFIVDAVDFYIRSLNDESLVKETEEPKKNAGYITREDLDGIRSDLKNEVKNEIIMLLGAALGAGTVRVAEGAAGRGNMDSTAMKAAEDTRETEDPTMMELVDGWG
;
A
#
# COMPACT_ATOMS: atom_id res chain seq x y z
N MET A 1 39.90 -22.10 0.33
CA MET A 1 38.68 -21.58 -0.34
C MET A 1 38.18 -20.39 0.47
N ALA A 2 38.00 -19.22 -0.15
CA ALA A 2 37.43 -18.06 0.54
C ALA A 2 35.97 -18.34 0.90
N LYS A 3 35.53 -17.98 2.10
CA LYS A 3 34.12 -18.11 2.50
C LYS A 3 33.30 -17.10 1.67
N SER A 4 32.24 -17.55 1.01
CA SER A 4 31.41 -16.73 0.11
C SER A 4 30.63 -15.61 0.81
N ASN A 5 30.61 -15.59 2.14
CA ASN A 5 29.88 -14.62 2.95
C ASN A 5 30.74 -13.50 3.55
N ILE A 6 32.02 -13.38 3.16
CA ILE A 6 32.93 -12.36 3.67
C ILE A 6 33.41 -11.49 2.50
N CYS A 7 33.08 -10.20 2.54
CA CYS A 7 33.60 -9.19 1.62
C CYS A 7 34.63 -8.31 2.35
N TYR A 8 35.68 -7.89 1.65
CA TYR A 8 36.71 -7.00 2.18
C TYR A 8 36.69 -5.66 1.46
N HIS A 9 36.62 -4.57 2.22
CA HIS A 9 36.76 -3.21 1.73
C HIS A 9 37.99 -2.56 2.40
N ASN A 10 38.80 -1.83 1.63
CA ASN A 10 40.01 -1.16 2.12
C ASN A 10 39.85 0.36 1.99
N VAL A 11 40.32 1.11 3.00
CA VAL A 11 40.28 2.57 3.02
C VAL A 11 41.69 3.12 3.18
N ARG A 12 42.08 4.09 2.34
CA ARG A 12 43.37 4.78 2.42
C ARG A 12 43.17 6.16 3.06
N LEU A 13 43.88 6.43 4.15
CA LEU A 13 43.87 7.72 4.83
C LEU A 13 45.11 8.55 4.43
N ASN A 14 44.95 9.87 4.36
CA ASN A 14 46.04 10.81 4.10
C ASN A 14 46.21 11.67 5.36
N LEU A 15 47.34 11.57 6.04
CA LEU A 15 47.55 12.25 7.32
C LEU A 15 47.73 13.77 7.19
N ASP A 16 47.99 14.27 5.98
CA ASP A 16 48.00 15.71 5.69
C ASP A 16 46.58 16.30 5.63
N ASN A 17 45.55 15.47 5.43
CA ASN A 17 44.16 15.89 5.46
C ASN A 17 43.62 15.79 6.90
N GLU A 18 43.16 16.92 7.43
CA GLU A 18 42.66 17.02 8.80
C GLU A 18 41.52 16.02 9.09
N GLN A 19 40.58 15.83 8.16
CA GLN A 19 39.48 14.87 8.33
C GLN A 19 40.01 13.44 8.45
N HIS A 20 40.94 13.06 7.59
CA HIS A 20 41.52 11.71 7.60
C HIS A 20 42.39 11.49 8.84
N CYS A 21 43.06 12.54 9.33
CA CYS A 21 43.81 12.51 10.58
C CYS A 21 42.89 12.27 11.79
N ARG A 22 41.74 12.97 11.85
CA ARG A 22 40.72 12.72 12.89
C ARG A 22 40.20 11.28 12.86
N VAL A 23 39.88 10.76 11.66
CA VAL A 23 39.45 9.36 11.50
C VAL A 23 40.56 8.40 11.94
N HIS A 24 41.80 8.62 11.51
CA HIS A 24 42.93 7.77 11.87
C HIS A 24 43.12 7.69 13.38
N ARG A 25 43.07 8.84 14.09
CA ARG A 25 43.21 8.87 15.54
C ARG A 25 42.18 8.01 16.24
N VAL A 26 40.92 8.12 15.84
CA VAL A 26 39.82 7.32 16.42
C VAL A 26 40.00 5.83 16.14
N LEU A 27 40.41 5.45 14.92
CA LEU A 27 40.61 4.04 14.58
C LEU A 27 41.84 3.42 15.25
N ALA A 28 42.90 4.21 15.48
CA ALA A 28 44.13 3.76 16.13
C ALA A 28 43.98 3.65 17.66
N GLU A 29 43.27 4.60 18.27
CA GLU A 29 43.08 4.72 19.73
C GLU A 29 41.64 4.35 20.15
N LEU A 30 40.97 3.48 19.38
CA LEU A 30 39.57 3.12 19.65
C LEU A 30 39.43 2.50 21.03
N ASN A 31 38.51 3.02 21.84
CA ASN A 31 38.20 2.45 23.14
C ASN A 31 37.46 1.11 22.97
N THR A 32 38.18 0.00 23.22
CA THR A 32 37.66 -1.36 23.09
C THR A 32 36.73 -1.80 24.22
N GLU A 33 36.62 -1.02 25.30
CA GLU A 33 35.65 -1.26 26.36
C GLU A 33 34.22 -0.89 25.92
N ILE A 34 34.11 0.09 25.03
CA ILE A 34 32.84 0.57 24.47
C ILE A 34 32.54 -0.16 23.16
N HIS A 35 33.52 -0.27 22.27
CA HIS A 35 33.35 -0.88 20.96
C HIS A 35 34.09 -2.21 20.86
N LYS A 36 33.39 -3.27 20.44
CA LYS A 36 33.95 -4.63 20.37
C LYS A 36 35.18 -4.75 19.45
N SER A 37 35.23 -3.98 18.36
CA SER A 37 36.37 -3.94 17.45
C SER A 37 36.30 -2.73 16.53
N VAL A 38 37.43 -2.38 15.90
CA VAL A 38 37.50 -1.37 14.85
C VAL A 38 36.55 -1.68 13.69
N ASN A 39 36.45 -2.96 13.30
CA ASN A 39 35.55 -3.36 12.22
C ASN A 39 34.09 -3.11 12.58
N GLN A 40 33.67 -3.45 13.79
CA GLN A 40 32.30 -3.19 14.26
C GLN A 40 32.02 -1.68 14.30
N PHE A 41 32.95 -0.89 14.84
CA PHE A 41 32.81 0.56 14.88
C PHE A 41 32.63 1.18 13.49
N ILE A 42 33.42 0.74 12.49
CA ILE A 42 33.30 1.22 11.12
C ILE A 42 31.93 0.85 10.53
N VAL A 43 31.48 -0.39 10.73
CA VAL A 43 30.16 -0.84 10.24
C VAL A 43 29.04 -0.01 10.88
N ASP A 44 29.05 0.17 12.19
CA ASP A 44 28.02 0.93 12.92
C ASP A 44 27.99 2.40 12.48
N ALA A 45 29.17 3.02 12.29
CA ALA A 45 29.27 4.42 11.85
C ALA A 45 28.74 4.61 10.42
N VAL A 46 29.05 3.67 9.51
CA VAL A 46 28.57 3.71 8.13
C VAL A 46 27.05 3.44 8.09
N ASP A 47 26.55 2.47 8.86
CA ASP A 47 25.10 2.18 8.96
C ASP A 47 24.33 3.41 9.48
N PHE A 48 24.85 4.06 10.53
CA PHE A 48 24.25 5.29 11.06
C PHE A 48 24.18 6.40 10.01
N TYR A 49 25.27 6.60 9.24
CA TYR A 49 25.29 7.61 8.18
C TYR A 49 24.30 7.29 7.06
N ILE A 50 24.20 6.02 6.65
CA ILE A 50 23.25 5.56 5.64
C ILE A 50 21.80 5.85 6.09
N ARG A 51 21.45 5.43 7.31
CA ARG A 51 20.12 5.64 7.89
C ARG A 51 19.76 7.11 8.07
N SER A 52 20.75 7.98 8.23
CA SER A 52 20.52 9.43 8.36
C SER A 52 20.17 10.11 7.02
N LEU A 53 20.47 9.47 5.88
CA LEU A 53 20.31 10.05 4.54
C LEU A 53 19.21 9.40 3.69
N ASN A 54 18.28 8.65 4.32
CA ASN A 54 17.19 7.93 3.65
C ASN A 54 17.68 7.07 2.48
N ASP A 55 18.53 6.06 2.76
CA ASP A 55 19.07 4.95 1.94
C ASP A 55 19.12 5.11 0.41
N GLU A 56 17.98 5.37 -0.22
CA GLU A 56 17.71 5.64 -1.64
C GLU A 56 18.64 6.71 -2.26
N SER A 57 19.09 7.72 -1.49
CA SER A 57 19.92 8.80 -2.04
C SER A 57 21.41 8.45 -2.24
N LEU A 58 21.89 7.39 -1.59
CA LEU A 58 23.33 7.06 -1.53
C LEU A 58 23.76 6.00 -2.54
N VAL A 59 22.82 5.19 -3.02
CA VAL A 59 23.06 4.17 -4.02
C VAL A 59 22.57 4.73 -5.36
N LYS A 60 23.39 4.61 -6.41
CA LYS A 60 22.88 4.86 -7.76
C LYS A 60 21.77 3.86 -8.00
N GLU A 61 20.56 4.33 -8.28
CA GLU A 61 19.51 3.47 -8.83
C GLU A 61 20.16 2.65 -9.94
N THR A 62 20.27 1.33 -9.74
CA THR A 62 20.60 0.42 -10.82
C THR A 62 19.66 0.81 -11.95
N GLU A 63 20.18 0.96 -13.17
CA GLU A 63 19.40 1.28 -14.37
C GLU A 63 18.41 0.15 -14.74
N GLU A 64 17.64 -0.35 -13.78
CA GLU A 64 16.27 -0.78 -14.01
C GLU A 64 15.52 0.49 -14.35
N PRO A 65 15.14 0.73 -15.61
CA PRO A 65 14.39 1.92 -15.93
C PRO A 65 13.15 1.92 -15.05
N LYS A 66 12.91 3.04 -14.35
CA LYS A 66 11.63 3.38 -13.69
C LYS A 66 10.48 3.35 -14.71
N LYS A 67 10.19 2.20 -15.29
CA LYS A 67 9.05 1.97 -16.19
C LYS A 67 7.78 1.68 -15.41
N ASN A 68 7.88 1.46 -14.09
CA ASN A 68 6.75 0.98 -13.28
C ASN A 68 6.47 1.83 -12.03
N ALA A 69 6.91 3.09 -11.97
CA ALA A 69 6.08 4.10 -11.32
C ALA A 69 5.20 4.69 -12.44
N GLY A 70 4.26 3.87 -12.94
CA GLY A 70 3.37 4.25 -14.03
C GLY A 70 2.55 5.45 -13.59
N TYR A 71 2.94 6.64 -14.02
CA TYR A 71 2.12 7.83 -13.85
C TYR A 71 0.81 7.60 -14.57
N ILE A 72 -0.31 7.78 -13.87
CA ILE A 72 -1.64 7.77 -14.47
C ILE A 72 -1.72 9.00 -15.38
N THR A 73 -1.92 8.77 -16.68
CA THR A 73 -2.13 9.85 -17.65
C THR A 73 -3.56 10.40 -17.54
N ARG A 74 -3.84 11.55 -18.14
CA ARG A 74 -5.21 12.11 -18.13
C ARG A 74 -6.18 11.19 -18.87
N GLU A 75 -5.68 10.55 -19.91
CA GLU A 75 -6.41 9.59 -20.72
C GLU A 75 -6.77 8.34 -19.90
N ASP A 76 -5.86 7.84 -19.07
CA ASP A 76 -6.14 6.73 -18.14
C ASP A 76 -7.22 7.11 -17.12
N LEU A 77 -7.16 8.35 -16.59
CA LEU A 77 -8.14 8.86 -15.63
C LEU A 77 -9.52 9.05 -16.27
N ASP A 78 -9.58 9.54 -17.50
CA ASP A 78 -10.82 9.65 -18.27
C ASP A 78 -11.41 8.27 -18.61
N GLY A 79 -10.55 7.28 -18.90
CA GLY A 79 -10.95 5.88 -19.06
C GLY A 79 -11.63 5.33 -17.81
N ILE A 80 -10.95 5.43 -16.65
CA ILE A 80 -11.48 5.01 -15.35
C ILE A 80 -12.82 5.70 -15.04
N ARG A 81 -12.93 7.02 -15.31
CA ARG A 81 -14.17 7.78 -15.10
C ARG A 81 -15.31 7.28 -15.97
N SER A 82 -15.03 6.96 -17.23
CA SER A 82 -16.02 6.44 -18.17
C SER A 82 -16.49 5.04 -17.75
N ASP A 83 -15.57 4.18 -17.33
CA ASP A 83 -15.86 2.82 -16.89
C ASP A 83 -16.74 2.82 -15.65
N LEU A 84 -16.37 3.61 -14.63
CA LEU A 84 -17.18 3.79 -13.42
C LEU A 84 -18.59 4.31 -13.73
N LYS A 85 -18.71 5.27 -14.65
CA LYS A 85 -20.01 5.80 -15.08
C LYS A 85 -20.87 4.74 -15.75
N ASN A 86 -20.27 3.85 -16.53
CA ASN A 86 -21.00 2.78 -17.20
C ASN A 86 -21.42 1.67 -16.24
N GLU A 87 -20.56 1.33 -15.28
CA GLU A 87 -20.87 0.35 -14.23
C GLU A 87 -22.06 0.81 -13.37
N VAL A 88 -22.04 2.05 -12.88
CA VAL A 88 -23.14 2.64 -12.11
C VAL A 88 -24.44 2.67 -12.93
N LYS A 89 -24.37 3.04 -14.22
CA LYS A 89 -25.55 3.01 -15.10
C LYS A 89 -26.12 1.61 -15.23
N ASN A 90 -25.27 0.60 -15.42
CA ASN A 90 -25.71 -0.78 -15.56
C ASN A 90 -26.35 -1.30 -14.26
N GLU A 91 -25.78 -0.97 -13.10
CA GLU A 91 -26.33 -1.33 -11.81
C GLU A 91 -27.71 -0.69 -11.57
N ILE A 92 -27.87 0.60 -11.90
CA ILE A 92 -29.16 1.30 -11.83
C ILE A 92 -30.20 0.65 -12.75
N ILE A 93 -29.81 0.28 -13.98
CA ILE A 93 -30.71 -0.42 -14.91
C ILE A 93 -31.16 -1.76 -14.34
N MET A 94 -30.24 -2.52 -13.73
CA MET A 94 -30.57 -3.81 -13.10
C MET A 94 -31.51 -3.63 -11.91
N LEU A 95 -31.26 -2.64 -11.04
CA LEU A 95 -32.12 -2.34 -9.89
C LEU A 95 -33.51 -1.88 -10.32
N LEU A 96 -33.60 -0.98 -11.29
CA LEU A 96 -34.88 -0.52 -11.84
C LEU A 96 -35.61 -1.65 -12.58
N GLY A 97 -34.89 -2.47 -13.34
CA GLY A 97 -35.45 -3.65 -14.02
C GLY A 97 -36.01 -4.68 -13.03
N ALA A 98 -35.33 -4.91 -11.92
CA ALA A 98 -35.82 -5.78 -10.84
C ALA A 98 -37.06 -5.19 -10.16
N ALA A 99 -37.05 -3.88 -9.85
CA ALA A 99 -38.18 -3.18 -9.24
C ALA A 99 -39.42 -3.14 -10.15
N LEU A 100 -39.23 -2.93 -11.46
CA LEU A 100 -40.32 -2.89 -12.45
C LEU A 100 -40.77 -4.30 -12.85
N GLY A 101 -39.87 -5.28 -12.92
CA GLY A 101 -40.19 -6.68 -13.21
C GLY A 101 -40.97 -7.36 -12.08
N ALA A 102 -40.77 -6.94 -10.84
CA ALA A 102 -41.64 -7.30 -9.71
C ALA A 102 -43.07 -6.73 -9.87
N GLY A 103 -43.25 -5.70 -10.71
CA GLY A 103 -44.53 -5.01 -10.96
C GLY A 103 -45.35 -5.54 -12.15
N THR A 104 -44.81 -6.41 -13.03
CA THR A 104 -45.51 -6.83 -14.25
C THR A 104 -45.93 -8.29 -14.33
N VAL A 105 -45.74 -9.10 -13.28
CA VAL A 105 -46.33 -10.45 -13.23
C VAL A 105 -47.66 -10.40 -12.49
N ARG A 106 -48.66 -9.67 -13.00
CA ARG A 106 -50.10 -9.95 -12.78
C ARG A 106 -50.94 -9.47 -13.96
N VAL A 107 -51.84 -10.36 -14.37
CA VAL A 107 -52.95 -10.21 -15.33
C VAL A 107 -52.61 -10.51 -16.80
N ALA A 108 -52.53 -11.79 -17.11
CA ALA A 108 -53.31 -12.37 -18.20
C ALA A 108 -53.83 -13.75 -17.76
N GLU A 109 -55.15 -13.88 -17.81
CA GLU A 109 -56.00 -14.91 -17.24
C GLU A 109 -56.10 -16.15 -18.15
N GLY A 110 -56.20 -17.36 -17.57
CA GLY A 110 -56.75 -18.51 -18.29
C GLY A 110 -56.20 -19.90 -17.93
N ALA A 111 -56.89 -20.57 -17.01
CA ALA A 111 -57.12 -22.03 -16.94
C ALA A 111 -55.95 -23.02 -17.06
N ALA A 112 -55.62 -23.66 -15.94
CA ALA A 112 -55.80 -25.10 -15.70
C ALA A 112 -54.73 -25.67 -14.74
N GLY A 113 -55.20 -26.30 -13.67
CA GLY A 113 -54.53 -27.48 -13.15
C GLY A 113 -53.50 -27.29 -12.03
N ARG A 114 -54.01 -27.46 -10.80
CA ARG A 114 -53.60 -28.57 -9.93
C ARG A 114 -52.22 -28.47 -9.24
N GLY A 115 -52.29 -28.28 -7.92
CA GLY A 115 -51.48 -29.06 -6.97
C GLY A 115 -50.68 -28.24 -5.96
N ASN A 116 -51.12 -28.34 -4.69
CA ASN A 116 -50.36 -28.40 -3.43
C ASN A 116 -49.29 -27.33 -3.13
N MET A 117 -49.07 -26.81 -1.94
CA MET A 117 -49.59 -26.89 -0.56
C MET A 117 -48.94 -25.63 0.08
N ASP A 118 -49.71 -24.73 0.70
CA ASP A 118 -49.87 -24.64 2.16
C ASP A 118 -48.51 -24.67 2.89
N SER A 119 -48.06 -23.71 3.69
CA SER A 119 -48.74 -22.76 4.56
C SER A 119 -47.67 -21.90 5.29
N THR A 120 -48.12 -20.87 6.01
CA THR A 120 -47.50 -20.35 7.25
C THR A 120 -46.54 -19.14 7.15
N ALA A 121 -47.17 -17.97 7.12
CA ALA A 121 -47.14 -16.95 8.19
C ALA A 121 -45.83 -16.59 8.94
N MET A 122 -45.51 -15.29 8.82
CA MET A 122 -45.25 -14.31 9.90
C MET A 122 -43.84 -14.12 10.51
N LYS A 123 -43.50 -12.80 10.64
CA LYS A 123 -42.55 -12.11 11.55
C LYS A 123 -41.06 -12.18 11.16
N ALA A 124 -40.21 -11.17 11.34
CA ALA A 124 -40.17 -9.98 12.20
C ALA A 124 -39.32 -8.89 11.48
N ALA A 125 -39.70 -7.62 11.47
CA ALA A 125 -39.22 -6.55 12.37
C ALA A 125 -37.68 -6.42 12.49
N GLU A 126 -37.19 -5.25 12.05
CA GLU A 126 -36.21 -4.40 12.77
C GLU A 126 -34.76 -4.90 12.87
N ASP A 127 -33.84 -4.25 12.13
CA ASP A 127 -32.76 -3.46 12.77
C ASP A 127 -32.01 -2.62 11.71
N THR A 128 -32.29 -1.31 11.68
CA THR A 128 -31.43 -0.34 10.99
C THR A 128 -30.31 0.00 11.95
N ARG A 129 -29.15 -0.63 11.80
CA ARG A 129 -27.91 -0.14 12.39
C ARG A 129 -26.95 0.24 11.27
N GLU A 130 -27.12 1.49 10.82
CA GLU A 130 -26.02 2.23 10.18
C GLU A 130 -24.90 2.27 11.22
N THR A 131 -23.86 1.48 10.97
CA THR A 131 -22.64 1.55 11.76
C THR A 131 -21.86 2.73 11.21
N GLU A 132 -21.89 3.83 11.96
CA GLU A 132 -21.03 4.99 11.76
C GLU A 132 -19.57 4.52 11.81
N ASP A 133 -18.95 4.38 10.64
CA ASP A 133 -17.53 4.03 10.54
C ASP A 133 -16.71 5.22 11.02
N PRO A 134 -15.98 5.11 12.15
CA PRO A 134 -15.22 6.21 12.75
C PRO A 134 -14.14 6.75 11.82
N THR A 135 -13.71 5.96 10.83
CA THR A 135 -12.73 6.35 9.81
C THR A 135 -13.29 7.41 8.86
N MET A 136 -14.61 7.38 8.62
CA MET A 136 -15.29 8.30 7.70
C MET A 136 -15.47 9.70 8.28
N MET A 137 -15.57 9.82 9.61
CA MET A 137 -15.66 11.11 10.31
C MET A 137 -14.32 11.87 10.28
N GLU A 138 -13.19 11.18 10.45
CA GLU A 138 -11.86 11.82 10.48
C GLU A 138 -11.47 12.47 9.14
N LEU A 139 -11.94 11.92 8.02
CA LEU A 139 -11.65 12.44 6.68
C LEU A 139 -12.38 13.75 6.37
N VAL A 140 -13.53 14.00 7.02
CA VAL A 140 -14.32 15.22 6.85
C VAL A 140 -13.65 16.42 7.51
N ASP A 141 -12.97 16.21 8.64
CA ASP A 141 -12.33 17.28 9.41
C ASP A 141 -11.05 17.84 8.74
N GLY A 142 -10.48 17.11 7.77
CA GLY A 142 -9.27 17.51 7.04
C GLY A 142 -9.49 18.49 5.88
N TRP A 143 -10.74 18.87 5.59
CA TRP A 143 -11.12 19.73 4.45
C TRP A 143 -11.59 21.14 4.88
N GLY A 144 -11.10 21.61 6.04
CA GLY A 144 -11.28 22.97 6.54
C GLY A 144 -10.14 23.92 6.15
#